data_AF-A0A8D2KMF1-F1
#
_entry.id   AF-A0A8D2KMF1-F1
#
_cell.length_a   1.000
_cell.length_b   1.000
_cell.length_c   1.000
_cell.angle_alpha   90.00
_cell.angle_beta   90.00
_cell.angle_gamma   90.00
#
_symmetry.space_group_name_H-M   'P 1'
#
loop_
_entity.id
_entity.type
_entity.pdbx_description
1 polymer ?
#
loop_
_entity_poly.entity_id
_entity_poly.type
_entity_poly.pdbx_seq_one_letter_code
_entity_poly.pdbx_strand_id
1 'polypeptide(L)' 'MKIFMLTLAVLLLLTRITPGVTERCWSQRGSCREKCIKNERVYIFCPSGKLCCVKLLDVPEWSRH' A
#
# COMPACT_ATOMS: atom_id res chain seq x y z
N MET A 1 14.98 -30.02 17.45
CA MET A 1 14.10 -28.90 17.89
C MET A 1 14.58 -27.51 17.48
N LYS A 2 15.89 -27.22 17.44
CA LYS A 2 16.41 -25.87 17.16
C LYS A 2 16.24 -25.39 15.70
N ILE A 3 16.27 -26.31 14.74
CA ILE A 3 16.15 -25.98 13.30
C ILE A 3 14.76 -25.44 12.97
N PHE A 4 13.72 -25.98 13.59
CA PHE A 4 12.33 -25.56 13.37
C PHE A 4 12.07 -24.12 13.82
N MET A 5 12.73 -23.69 14.89
CA MET A 5 12.67 -22.31 15.39
C MET A 5 13.36 -21.34 14.42
N LEU A 6 14.48 -21.76 13.83
CA LEU A 6 15.22 -20.96 12.84
C LEU A 6 14.43 -20.82 11.54
N THR A 7 13.85 -21.90 11.02
CA THR A 7 12.99 -21.83 9.83
C THR A 7 11.76 -20.96 10.07
N LEU A 8 11.14 -21.04 11.25
CA LEU A 8 10.00 -20.18 11.60
C LEU A 8 10.40 -18.69 11.65
N ALA A 9 11.55 -18.37 12.25
CA ALA A 9 12.05 -16.99 12.31
C ALA A 9 12.33 -16.42 10.91
N VAL A 10 12.96 -17.20 10.03
CA VAL A 10 13.21 -16.80 8.63
C VAL A 10 11.90 -16.59 7.87
N LEU A 11 10.90 -17.46 8.07
CA LEU A 11 9.59 -17.33 7.42
C LEU A 11 8.83 -16.07 7.86
N LEU A 12 8.89 -15.73 9.15
CA LEU A 12 8.30 -14.51 9.72
C LEU A 12 9.02 -13.23 9.26
N LEU A 13 10.32 -13.31 8.97
CA LEU A 13 11.06 -12.20 8.36
C LEU A 13 10.67 -12.02 6.90
N LEU A 14 10.48 -13.10 6.14
CA LEU A 14 10.07 -13.07 4.73
C LEU A 14 8.66 -12.50 4.53
N THR A 15 7.72 -12.73 5.44
CA THR A 15 6.37 -12.15 5.34
C THR A 15 6.34 -10.62 5.49
N ARG A 16 7.37 -10.02 6.09
CA ARG A 16 7.54 -8.55 6.09
C ARG A 16 7.96 -8.00 4.73
N ILE A 17 8.49 -8.86 3.85
CA ILE A 17 9.10 -8.52 2.56
C ILE A 17 8.28 -9.09 1.39
N THR A 18 6.96 -9.13 1.50
CA THR A 18 6.10 -9.26 0.32
C THR A 18 5.58 -7.88 -0.11
N PRO A 19 6.40 -7.02 -0.75
CA PRO A 19 5.93 -5.78 -1.38
C PRO A 19 5.12 -6.06 -2.66
N GLY A 20 4.63 -7.28 -2.86
CA GLY A 20 3.86 -7.69 -4.03
C GLY A 20 2.35 -7.45 -3.89
N VAL A 21 1.85 -7.25 -2.67
CA VAL A 21 0.46 -6.84 -2.46
C VAL A 21 0.46 -5.32 -2.34
N THR A 22 0.05 -4.64 -3.40
CA THR A 22 -0.05 -3.18 -3.35
C THR A 22 -1.01 -2.79 -2.23
N GLU A 23 -0.48 -2.19 -1.16
CA GLU A 23 -1.25 -1.75 -0.01
C GLU A 23 -2.40 -0.87 -0.51
N ARG A 24 -3.63 -1.22 -0.13
CA ARG A 24 -4.81 -0.45 -0.52
C ARG A 24 -5.11 0.59 0.54
N CYS A 25 -5.57 1.75 0.09
CA CYS A 25 -5.91 2.88 0.95
C CYS A 25 -7.28 3.43 0.55
N TRP A 26 -7.77 4.42 1.31
CA TRP A 26 -9.03 5.11 1.02
C TRP A 26 -10.21 4.14 0.76
N SER A 27 -10.52 3.30 1.74
CA SER A 27 -11.57 2.28 1.64
C SER A 27 -11.44 1.37 0.39
N GLN A 28 -10.20 1.00 0.06
CA GLN A 28 -9.84 0.21 -1.13
C GLN A 28 -10.02 0.88 -2.49
N ARG A 29 -10.36 2.18 -2.53
CA ARG A 29 -10.45 2.97 -3.77
C ARG A 29 -9.10 3.46 -4.26
N GLY A 30 -8.08 3.43 -3.39
CA GLY A 30 -6.73 3.86 -3.70
C GLY A 30 -5.68 2.78 -3.49
N SER A 31 -4.48 3.06 -3.98
CA SER A 31 -3.33 2.19 -3.88
C SER A 31 -2.09 2.98 -3.45
N CYS A 32 -1.34 2.45 -2.50
CA CYS A 32 -0.13 3.07 -1.97
C CYS A 32 1.04 2.87 -2.94
N ARG A 33 1.62 3.97 -3.42
CA ARG A 33 2.74 3.98 -4.38
C ARG A 33 3.77 5.05 -3.99
N GLU A 34 5.00 4.89 -4.45
CA GLU A 34 6.04 5.94 -4.30
C GLU A 34 5.66 7.22 -5.05
N LYS A 35 5.04 7.08 -6.23
CA LYS A 35 4.53 8.15 -7.07
C LYS A 35 3.20 7.73 -7.69
N CYS A 36 2.25 8.65 -7.76
CA CYS A 36 1.00 8.42 -8.47
C CYS A 36 1.21 8.49 -9.98
N ILE A 37 0.41 7.73 -10.73
CA ILE A 37 0.44 7.76 -12.20
C ILE A 37 -0.51 8.83 -12.74
N LYS A 38 -0.45 9.08 -14.06
CA LYS A 38 -1.40 9.97 -14.73
C LYS A 38 -2.83 9.52 -14.43
N ASN A 39 -3.73 10.47 -14.18
CA ASN A 39 -5.13 10.26 -13.80
C ASN A 39 -5.38 9.70 -12.39
N GLU A 40 -4.39 9.77 -11.51
CA GLU A 40 -4.56 9.57 -10.07
C GLU A 40 -4.31 10.88 -9.31
N ARG A 41 -4.94 11.04 -8.16
CA ARG A 41 -4.62 12.09 -7.18
C ARG A 41 -4.04 11.48 -5.92
N VAL A 42 -3.13 12.23 -5.30
CA VAL A 42 -2.69 11.98 -3.94
C VAL A 42 -3.81 12.36 -3.00
N TYR A 43 -4.22 11.44 -2.14
CA TYR A 43 -5.25 11.70 -1.13
C TYR A 43 -4.66 11.84 0.28
N ILE A 44 -3.89 10.85 0.73
CA ILE A 44 -3.20 10.83 2.04
C ILE A 44 -1.87 10.08 1.95
N PHE A 45 -1.08 10.06 3.01
CA PHE A 45 0.04 9.13 3.17
C PHE A 45 -0.43 7.80 3.75
N CYS A 46 0.11 6.71 3.23
CA CYS A 46 -0.08 5.38 3.81
C CYS A 46 0.82 5.20 5.04
N PRO A 47 0.50 4.26 5.95
CA PRO A 47 1.37 3.87 7.06
C PRO A 47 2.80 3.52 6.63
N SER A 48 2.98 3.03 5.40
CA SER A 48 4.28 2.76 4.79
C SER A 48 5.09 4.01 4.40
N GLY A 49 4.53 5.21 4.55
CA GLY A 49 5.12 6.48 4.09
C GLY A 49 4.92 6.77 2.60
N LYS A 50 4.32 5.83 1.86
CA LYS A 50 3.99 5.97 0.43
C LYS A 50 2.78 6.88 0.22
N LEU A 51 2.60 7.37 -1.00
CA LEU A 51 1.44 8.17 -1.39
C LEU A 51 0.23 7.25 -1.64
N CYS A 52 -0.92 7.57 -1.04
CA CYS A 52 -2.20 6.96 -1.40
C CYS A 52 -2.71 7.60 -2.69
N CYS A 53 -2.66 6.84 -3.78
CA CYS A 53 -3.08 7.28 -5.11
C CYS A 53 -4.49 6.75 -5.43
N VAL A 54 -5.43 7.66 -5.68
CA VAL A 54 -6.83 7.34 -6.00
C VAL A 54 -7.13 7.77 -7.42
N LYS A 55 -7.77 6.90 -8.23
CA LYS A 55 -8.18 7.25 -9.59
C LYS A 55 -9.20 8.38 -9.56
N LEU A 56 -9.05 9.33 -10.48
CA LEU A 56 -9.91 10.51 -10.58
C LEU A 56 -11.41 10.19 -10.76
N LEU A 57 -11.75 9.07 -11.41
CA LEU A 57 -13.15 8.65 -11.54
C LEU A 57 -13.79 8.26 -10.20
N ASP A 58 -13.00 7.82 -9.22
CA ASP A 58 -13.49 7.36 -7.91
C ASP A 58 -13.49 8.49 -6.86
N VAL A 59 -13.04 9.69 -7.24
CA VAL A 59 -12.94 10.86 -6.36
C VAL A 59 -14.19 11.75 -6.53
N PRO A 60 -14.99 11.98 -5.47
CA PRO A 60 -16.19 12.81 -5.55
C PRO A 60 -15.86 14.26 -5.91
N GLU A 61 -16.73 14.88 -6.72
CA GLU A 61 -16.59 16.24 -7.28
C GLU A 61 -16.15 17.30 -6.26
N TRP A 62 -16.68 17.23 -5.03
CA TRP A 62 -16.40 18.18 -3.94
C TRP A 62 -14.95 18.25 -3.48
N SER A 63 -14.15 17.22 -3.77
CA SER A 63 -12.72 17.17 -3.42
C SER A 63 -11.81 17.65 -4.56
N ARG A 64 -12.39 18.28 -5.60
CA ARG A 64 -11.69 18.74 -6.80
C ARG A 64 -11.08 20.14 -6.68
N HIS A 65 -11.45 20.92 -5.67
CA HIS A 65 -11.09 22.34 -5.48
C HIS A 65 -10.07 22.57 -4.38
#